data_AF-A0A8B6EIA8-F1
#
_entry.id   AF-A0A8B6EIA8-F1
#
_cell.length_a   1.000
_cell.length_b   1.000
_cell.length_c   1.000
_cell.angle_alpha   90.00
_cell.angle_beta   90.00
_cell.angle_gamma   90.00
#
_symmetry.space_group_name_H-M   'P 1'
#
loop_
_entity.id
_entity.type
_entity.pdbx_description
1 polymer ?
#
loop_
_entity_poly.entity_id
_entity_poly.type
_entity_poly.pdbx_seq_one_letter_code
_entity_poly.pdbx_strand_id
1 'polypeptide(L)'
;FYGKVIKETLIPGPPEDTANNLAIWKYTFSIIFKMKGVTQGVGQEVVVETRGNSALCGVRFTVGKSYILMGRTGSDGKKSIGLCKYIRQLSSLSPYQTFYMFTRGVNSYNLNCRRRCNKIDQDSRGCKYEAGKNDKLTICLARNALCKRERRRCRWVNNETC
;
A
#
# COMPACT_ATOMS: atom_id res chain seq x y z
N PHE A 1 0.61 -7.07 2.38
CA PHE A 1 1.08 -8.36 1.83
C PHE A 1 1.18 -8.22 0.33
N TYR A 2 1.90 -9.13 -0.32
CA TYR A 2 1.81 -9.34 -1.76
C TYR A 2 1.04 -10.64 -2.00
N GLY A 3 0.02 -10.59 -2.85
CA GLY A 3 -0.86 -11.73 -3.07
C GLY A 3 -1.55 -11.68 -4.42
N LYS A 4 -2.06 -12.85 -4.83
CA LYS A 4 -2.80 -13.03 -6.08
C LYS A 4 -4.29 -13.09 -5.80
N VAL A 5 -5.07 -12.37 -6.59
CA VAL A 5 -6.54 -12.46 -6.53
C VAL A 5 -6.95 -13.81 -7.08
N ILE A 6 -7.67 -14.59 -6.28
CA ILE A 6 -8.15 -15.92 -6.68
C ILE A 6 -9.66 -15.97 -6.88
N LYS A 7 -10.41 -15.05 -6.25
CA LYS A 7 -11.86 -14.99 -6.35
C LYS A 7 -12.35 -13.56 -6.20
N GLU A 8 -13.43 -13.24 -6.90
CA GLU A 8 -14.20 -12.01 -6.71
C GLU A 8 -15.68 -12.33 -6.50
N THR A 9 -16.36 -11.50 -5.71
CA THR A 9 -17.79 -11.60 -5.48
C THR A 9 -18.34 -10.19 -5.23
N LEU A 10 -19.44 -9.87 -5.91
CA LEU A 10 -20.20 -8.65 -5.62
C LEU A 10 -21.30 -8.97 -4.62
N ILE A 11 -21.35 -8.21 -3.53
CA ILE A 11 -22.54 -8.11 -2.70
C ILE A 11 -23.31 -6.89 -3.20
N PRO A 12 -24.43 -7.09 -3.90
CA PRO A 12 -25.22 -5.97 -4.40
C PRO A 12 -25.79 -5.16 -3.25
N GLY A 13 -25.96 -3.86 -3.48
CA GLY A 13 -26.78 -3.02 -2.62
C GLY A 13 -28.27 -3.30 -2.81
N PRO A 14 -29.14 -2.54 -2.13
CA PRO A 14 -30.57 -2.54 -2.40
C PRO A 14 -30.87 -2.28 -3.89
N PRO A 15 -32.02 -2.75 -4.44
CA PRO A 15 -32.36 -2.57 -5.86
C PRO A 15 -32.34 -1.12 -6.35
N GLU A 16 -32.64 -0.16 -5.47
CA GLU A 16 -32.60 1.28 -5.73
C GLU A 16 -31.18 1.86 -5.86
N ASP A 17 -30.14 1.14 -5.40
CA ASP A 17 -28.74 1.55 -5.48
C ASP A 17 -28.12 1.25 -6.86
N THR A 18 -28.71 1.86 -7.89
CA THR A 18 -28.24 1.72 -9.28
C THR A 18 -26.79 2.22 -9.48
N ALA A 19 -26.32 3.11 -8.61
CA ALA A 19 -24.96 3.65 -8.62
C ALA A 19 -23.92 2.79 -7.87
N ASN A 20 -24.32 1.66 -7.27
CA ASN A 20 -23.45 0.78 -6.48
C ASN A 20 -22.73 1.48 -5.30
N ASN A 21 -23.39 2.45 -4.68
CA ASN A 21 -22.87 3.17 -3.52
C ASN A 21 -22.79 2.30 -2.26
N LEU A 22 -23.79 1.44 -2.09
CA LEU A 22 -23.93 0.50 -0.97
C LEU A 22 -23.38 -0.88 -1.32
N ALA A 23 -23.24 -1.20 -2.61
CA ALA A 23 -22.64 -2.44 -3.06
C ALA A 23 -21.19 -2.61 -2.54
N ILE A 24 -20.78 -3.85 -2.27
CA ILE A 24 -19.46 -4.19 -1.73
C ILE A 24 -18.82 -5.26 -2.62
N TRP A 25 -17.61 -4.97 -3.11
CA TRP A 25 -16.76 -5.99 -3.71
C TRP A 25 -15.98 -6.73 -2.64
N LYS A 26 -16.08 -8.06 -2.68
CA LYS A 26 -15.26 -8.99 -1.90
C LYS A 26 -14.26 -9.67 -2.81
N TYR A 27 -12.99 -9.54 -2.47
CA TYR A 27 -11.89 -10.20 -3.18
C TYR A 27 -11.16 -11.14 -2.24
N THR A 28 -10.97 -12.38 -2.66
CA THR A 28 -10.11 -13.33 -1.96
C THR A 28 -8.73 -13.30 -2.58
N PHE A 29 -7.72 -13.07 -1.75
CA PHE A 29 -6.32 -13.12 -2.14
C PHE A 29 -5.64 -14.33 -1.51
N SER A 30 -4.85 -15.07 -2.30
CA SER A 30 -3.85 -15.99 -1.75
C SER A 30 -2.54 -15.22 -1.51
N ILE A 31 -1.99 -15.33 -0.30
CA ILE A 31 -0.75 -14.64 0.07
C ILE A 31 0.44 -15.31 -0.61
N ILE A 32 1.17 -14.55 -1.41
CA ILE A 32 2.45 -14.98 -2.00
C ILE A 32 3.61 -14.59 -1.07
N PHE A 33 3.56 -13.39 -0.51
CA PHE A 33 4.60 -12.92 0.41
C PHE A 33 4.00 -12.14 1.58
N LYS A 34 4.39 -12.57 2.78
CA LYS A 34 3.97 -11.98 4.03
C LYS A 34 4.76 -10.71 4.30
N MET A 35 4.05 -9.61 4.50
CA MET A 35 4.61 -8.32 4.89
C MET A 35 4.16 -7.98 6.32
N LYS A 36 4.72 -6.91 6.89
CA LYS A 36 4.42 -6.44 8.26
C LYS A 36 2.91 -6.33 8.52
N GLY A 37 2.48 -6.79 9.70
CA GLY A 37 1.11 -6.59 10.22
C GLY A 37 0.04 -7.52 9.62
N VAL A 38 0.45 -8.54 8.89
CA VAL A 38 -0.44 -9.60 8.38
C VAL A 38 -0.25 -10.82 9.27
N THR A 39 -1.33 -11.34 9.85
CA THR A 39 -1.27 -12.52 10.73
C THR A 39 -1.19 -13.79 9.90
N GLN A 40 -1.98 -13.86 8.82
CA GLN A 40 -2.01 -14.98 7.89
C GLN A 40 -0.63 -15.29 7.27
N GLY A 41 -0.37 -16.58 7.09
CA GLY A 41 0.84 -17.14 6.48
C GLY A 41 0.85 -17.06 4.96
N VAL A 42 1.97 -17.46 4.35
CA VAL A 42 2.05 -17.66 2.89
C VAL A 42 1.16 -18.83 2.49
N GLY A 43 0.52 -18.74 1.32
CA GLY A 43 -0.47 -19.70 0.82
C GLY A 43 -1.86 -19.53 1.42
N GLN A 44 -1.98 -18.90 2.60
CA GLN A 44 -3.27 -18.65 3.23
C GLN A 44 -4.05 -17.54 2.51
N GLU A 45 -5.36 -17.59 2.69
CA GLU A 45 -6.30 -16.66 2.08
C GLU A 45 -6.59 -15.46 2.98
N VAL A 46 -6.80 -14.32 2.34
CA VAL A 46 -7.26 -13.09 2.97
C VAL A 46 -8.39 -12.49 2.14
N VAL A 47 -9.50 -12.20 2.82
CA VAL A 47 -10.63 -11.48 2.22
C VAL A 47 -10.41 -9.98 2.38
N VAL A 48 -10.56 -9.28 1.27
CA VAL A 48 -10.43 -7.84 1.15
C VAL A 48 -11.75 -7.28 0.65
N GLU A 49 -12.27 -6.28 1.36
CA GLU A 49 -13.55 -5.64 1.07
C GLU A 49 -13.33 -4.20 0.62
N THR A 50 -14.07 -3.77 -0.40
CA THR A 50 -14.03 -2.40 -0.93
C THR A 50 -15.37 -1.99 -1.54
N ARG A 51 -15.62 -0.69 -1.65
CA ARG A 51 -16.89 -0.16 -2.15
C ARG A 51 -17.10 -0.49 -3.63
N GLY A 52 -18.37 -0.63 -4.02
CA GLY A 52 -18.81 -0.80 -5.41
C GLY A 52 -18.47 0.40 -6.28
N ASN A 53 -18.73 1.59 -5.75
CA ASN A 53 -18.49 2.86 -6.43
C ASN A 53 -17.07 3.40 -6.18
N SER A 54 -16.37 3.73 -7.26
CA SER A 54 -15.04 4.36 -7.22
C SER A 54 -15.04 5.76 -6.60
N ALA A 55 -16.13 6.53 -6.75
CA ALA A 55 -16.32 7.82 -6.11
C ALA A 55 -16.31 7.72 -4.57
N LEU A 56 -16.70 6.56 -4.04
CA LEU A 56 -16.64 6.22 -2.61
C LEU A 56 -15.35 5.48 -2.25
N CYS A 57 -14.28 5.73 -3.00
CA CYS A 57 -12.97 5.10 -2.86
C CYS A 57 -12.95 3.59 -3.11
N GLY A 58 -13.93 3.05 -3.85
CA GLY A 58 -13.95 1.67 -4.31
C GLY A 58 -12.76 1.33 -5.20
N VAL A 59 -12.17 0.15 -5.00
CA VAL A 59 -11.01 -0.33 -5.78
C VAL A 59 -11.39 -1.59 -6.52
N ARG A 60 -11.08 -1.65 -7.83
CA ARG A 60 -11.25 -2.87 -8.61
C ARG A 60 -9.96 -3.66 -8.71
N PHE A 61 -10.07 -4.97 -8.55
CA PHE A 61 -8.99 -5.92 -8.80
C PHE A 61 -9.39 -6.88 -9.91
N THR A 62 -8.39 -7.44 -10.57
CA THR A 62 -8.58 -8.44 -11.61
C THR A 62 -8.18 -9.82 -11.08
N VAL A 63 -9.08 -10.80 -11.19
CA VAL A 63 -8.79 -12.19 -10.85
C VAL A 63 -7.57 -12.68 -11.64
N GLY A 64 -6.69 -13.44 -10.97
CA GLY A 64 -5.46 -13.95 -11.55
C GLY A 64 -4.28 -12.97 -11.54
N LYS A 65 -4.49 -11.68 -11.22
CA LYS A 65 -3.41 -10.70 -11.08
C LYS A 65 -2.93 -10.61 -9.64
N SER A 66 -1.68 -10.18 -9.48
CA SER A 66 -1.01 -10.04 -8.19
C SER A 66 -0.79 -8.58 -7.82
N TYR A 67 -1.03 -8.26 -6.55
CA TYR A 67 -0.97 -6.90 -6.05
C TYR A 67 -0.29 -6.85 -4.69
N ILE A 68 0.39 -5.73 -4.44
CA ILE A 68 0.86 -5.36 -3.12
C ILE A 68 -0.21 -4.50 -2.48
N LEU A 69 -0.68 -4.94 -1.33
CA LEU A 69 -1.69 -4.26 -0.54
C LEU A 69 -1.10 -3.85 0.81
N MET A 70 -1.09 -2.55 1.05
CA MET A 70 -0.87 -1.98 2.38
C MET A 70 -2.16 -1.34 2.87
N GLY A 71 -2.65 -1.82 4.01
CA GLY A 71 -3.90 -1.35 4.58
C GLY A 71 -3.92 -1.55 6.09
N ARG A 72 -4.98 -1.06 6.73
CA ARG A 72 -5.27 -1.39 8.12
C ARG A 72 -6.06 -2.69 8.16
N THR A 73 -5.78 -3.52 9.15
CA THR A 73 -6.70 -4.60 9.52
C THR A 73 -7.76 -3.98 10.42
N GLY A 74 -9.03 -4.21 10.13
CA GLY A 74 -10.14 -3.88 11.02
C GLY A 74 -10.08 -4.70 12.30
N SER A 75 -10.82 -4.28 13.31
CA SER A 75 -10.97 -5.02 14.59
C SER A 75 -11.64 -6.39 14.40
N ASP A 76 -12.38 -6.56 13.30
CA ASP A 76 -13.04 -7.80 12.86
C ASP A 76 -12.10 -8.76 12.10
N GLY A 77 -10.81 -8.44 12.00
CA GLY A 77 -9.83 -9.22 11.25
C GLY A 77 -9.90 -9.05 9.74
N LYS A 78 -10.89 -8.32 9.22
CA LYS A 78 -11.03 -8.04 7.79
C LYS A 78 -10.11 -6.92 7.36
N LYS A 79 -9.72 -6.92 6.08
CA LYS A 79 -8.93 -5.82 5.50
C LYS A 79 -9.84 -4.97 4.62
N SER A 80 -10.21 -3.80 5.12
CA SER A 80 -10.86 -2.77 4.32
C SER A 80 -9.80 -1.93 3.62
N ILE A 81 -10.00 -1.71 2.32
CA ILE A 81 -9.13 -0.88 1.48
C ILE A 81 -9.94 0.14 0.70
N GLY A 82 -9.29 1.25 0.37
CA GLY A 82 -9.83 2.26 -0.51
C GLY A 82 -8.73 2.88 -1.38
N LEU A 83 -9.11 3.74 -2.33
CA LEU A 83 -8.21 4.35 -3.32
C LEU A 83 -6.97 5.04 -2.71
N CYS A 84 -7.10 5.64 -1.52
CA CYS A 84 -5.99 6.32 -0.84
C CYS A 84 -4.97 5.37 -0.20
N LYS A 85 -5.17 4.04 -0.30
CA LYS A 85 -4.22 3.04 0.21
C LYS A 85 -3.16 2.73 -0.85
N TYR A 86 -1.98 2.34 -0.37
CA TYR A 86 -0.90 1.92 -1.27
C TYR A 86 -1.23 0.55 -1.87
N ILE A 87 -1.79 0.58 -3.08
CA ILE A 87 -2.21 -0.58 -3.87
C ILE A 87 -1.49 -0.48 -5.21
N ARG A 88 -0.58 -1.43 -5.47
CA ARG A 88 0.25 -1.43 -6.68
C ARG A 88 0.47 -2.85 -7.19
N GLN A 89 0.58 -3.00 -8.50
CA GLN A 89 1.14 -4.21 -9.08
C GLN A 89 2.67 -4.19 -8.88
N LEU A 90 3.28 -5.37 -8.78
CA LEU A 90 4.73 -5.46 -8.60
C LEU A 90 5.50 -4.83 -9.77
N SER A 91 5.00 -5.00 -11.00
CA SER A 91 5.58 -4.46 -12.23
C SER A 91 5.62 -2.93 -12.30
N SER A 92 4.80 -2.23 -11.52
CA SER A 92 4.81 -0.76 -11.52
C SER A 92 5.84 -0.16 -10.55
N LEU A 93 6.44 -1.00 -9.71
CA LEU A 93 7.46 -0.58 -8.75
C LEU A 93 8.85 -0.52 -9.39
N SER A 94 9.68 0.39 -8.91
CA SER A 94 11.10 0.37 -9.23
C SER A 94 11.79 -0.86 -8.61
N PRO A 95 12.97 -1.26 -9.14
CA PRO A 95 13.80 -2.27 -8.49
C PRO A 95 14.13 -1.90 -7.04
N TYR A 96 14.37 -0.62 -6.74
CA TYR A 96 14.67 -0.14 -5.39
C TYR A 96 13.48 -0.31 -4.43
N GLN A 97 12.27 0.06 -4.85
CA GLN A 97 11.04 -0.13 -4.07
C GLN A 97 10.82 -1.61 -3.78
N THR A 98 10.95 -2.45 -4.80
CA THR A 98 10.81 -3.90 -4.66
C THR A 98 11.85 -4.45 -3.67
N PHE A 99 13.13 -4.15 -3.88
CA PHE A 99 14.19 -4.58 -2.97
C PHE A 99 13.91 -4.17 -1.52
N TYR A 100 13.55 -2.91 -1.28
CA TYR A 100 13.30 -2.41 0.07
C TYR A 100 12.10 -3.09 0.73
N MET A 101 11.02 -3.32 -0.02
CA MET A 101 9.79 -3.91 0.49
C MET A 101 9.93 -5.41 0.83
N PHE A 102 10.75 -6.14 0.09
CA PHE A 102 10.85 -7.61 0.21
C PHE A 102 12.09 -8.13 0.96
N THR A 103 13.13 -7.30 1.20
CA THR A 103 14.39 -7.77 1.83
C THR A 103 14.67 -7.19 3.22
N ARG A 104 15.00 -5.89 3.31
CA ARG A 104 15.63 -5.27 4.50
C ARG A 104 14.86 -4.08 5.08
N GLY A 105 13.82 -3.60 4.42
CA GLY A 105 13.13 -2.36 4.81
C GLY A 105 12.28 -2.45 6.07
N VAL A 106 11.86 -3.66 6.49
CA VAL A 106 10.97 -3.84 7.65
C VAL A 106 11.63 -3.39 8.96
N ASN A 107 12.93 -3.67 9.14
CA ASN A 107 13.67 -3.25 10.33
C ASN A 107 14.00 -1.74 10.32
N SER A 108 14.35 -1.19 9.16
CA SER A 108 14.57 0.25 8.97
C SER A 108 13.28 1.05 9.19
N TYR A 109 12.12 0.49 8.81
CA TYR A 109 10.81 1.13 8.97
C TYR A 109 10.48 1.42 10.44
N ASN A 110 10.71 0.47 11.35
CA ASN A 110 10.41 0.67 12.78
C ASN A 110 11.24 1.80 13.41
N LEU A 111 12.54 1.87 13.08
CA LEU A 111 13.43 2.93 13.55
C LEU A 111 13.03 4.31 12.98
N ASN A 112 12.62 4.33 11.71
CA ASN A 112 12.13 5.54 11.05
C ASN A 112 10.78 6.02 11.61
N CYS A 113 9.87 5.10 11.95
CA CYS A 113 8.57 5.41 12.58
C CYS A 113 8.72 6.14 13.92
N ARG A 114 9.56 5.63 14.84
CA ARG A 114 9.73 6.22 16.19
C ARG A 114 10.18 7.68 16.17
N ARG A 115 10.87 8.11 15.11
CA ARG A 115 11.42 9.47 14.98
C ARG A 115 10.72 10.30 13.90
N ARG A 116 9.58 9.83 13.36
CA ARG A 116 8.83 10.50 12.28
C ARG A 116 9.67 10.75 11.02
N CYS A 117 10.67 9.91 10.72
CA CYS A 117 11.40 9.98 9.44
C CYS A 117 10.60 9.36 8.28
N ASN A 118 9.64 8.48 8.59
CA ASN A 118 8.75 7.89 7.58
C ASN A 118 7.59 8.81 7.18
N LYS A 119 7.45 9.98 7.82
CA LYS A 119 6.54 11.02 7.36
C LYS A 119 7.15 11.64 6.11
N ILE A 120 6.39 11.58 5.03
CA ILE A 120 6.75 12.13 3.73
C ILE A 120 5.76 13.27 3.46
N ASP A 121 5.89 14.34 4.25
CA ASP A 121 5.09 15.57 4.20
C ASP A 121 5.86 16.69 4.96
N GLN A 122 5.20 17.83 5.19
CA GLN A 122 5.77 18.94 5.97
C GLN A 122 6.12 18.56 7.41
N ASP A 123 5.49 17.53 7.96
CA ASP A 123 5.76 17.02 9.31
C ASP A 123 7.00 16.10 9.36
N SER A 124 7.64 15.85 8.21
CA SER A 124 8.91 15.13 8.15
C SER A 124 10.00 15.89 8.90
N ARG A 125 10.72 15.19 9.79
CA ARG A 125 11.84 15.77 10.55
C ARG A 125 13.15 15.95 9.77
N GLY A 126 13.17 15.67 8.47
CA GLY A 126 14.36 15.94 7.66
C GLY A 126 14.24 15.69 6.16
N CYS A 127 13.36 14.79 5.72
CA CYS A 127 13.16 14.50 4.30
C CYS A 127 11.90 15.19 3.82
N LYS A 128 11.93 16.52 3.84
CA LYS A 128 10.80 17.32 3.37
C LYS A 128 10.72 17.23 1.85
N TYR A 129 9.51 17.07 1.35
CA TYR A 129 9.13 17.32 -0.03
C TYR A 129 7.65 17.69 -0.03
N GLU A 130 7.16 18.24 -1.14
CA GLU A 130 5.76 18.64 -1.25
C GLU A 130 4.93 17.48 -1.83
N ALA A 131 4.20 16.79 -0.95
CA ALA A 131 3.26 15.77 -1.37
C ALA A 131 2.21 16.37 -2.32
N GLY A 132 2.02 15.75 -3.48
CA GLY A 132 1.06 16.21 -4.51
C GLY A 132 1.66 17.10 -5.59
N LYS A 133 2.91 17.59 -5.44
CA LYS A 133 3.64 18.13 -6.58
C LYS A 133 4.09 16.98 -7.48
N ASN A 134 3.51 16.90 -8.68
CA ASN A 134 3.95 15.99 -9.73
C ASN A 134 5.22 16.51 -10.43
N ASP A 135 6.21 16.99 -9.66
CA ASP A 135 7.50 17.37 -10.21
C ASP A 135 8.42 16.14 -10.37
N LYS A 136 9.38 16.25 -11.29
CA LYS A 136 10.30 15.14 -11.62
C LYS A 136 11.06 14.65 -10.40
N LEU A 137 11.45 15.56 -9.51
CA LEU A 137 12.23 15.26 -8.32
C LEU A 137 11.41 14.43 -7.32
N THR A 138 10.18 14.83 -7.02
CA THR A 138 9.27 14.12 -6.12
C THR A 138 8.99 12.71 -6.61
N ILE A 139 8.71 12.56 -7.91
CA ILE A 139 8.48 11.24 -8.52
C ILE A 139 9.74 10.37 -8.41
N CYS A 140 10.93 10.94 -8.67
CA CYS A 140 12.17 10.18 -8.55
C CYS A 140 12.42 9.74 -7.11
N LEU A 141 12.33 10.66 -6.14
CA LEU A 141 12.56 10.35 -4.72
C LEU A 141 11.59 9.27 -4.22
N ALA A 142 10.31 9.31 -4.63
CA ALA A 142 9.33 8.30 -4.26
C ALA A 142 9.62 6.89 -4.83
N ARG A 143 10.35 6.83 -5.95
CA ARG A 143 10.72 5.57 -6.64
C ARG A 143 12.08 5.06 -6.23
N ASN A 144 13.05 5.92 -6.00
CA ASN A 144 14.45 5.51 -5.93
C ASN A 144 15.14 5.89 -4.62
N ALA A 145 14.55 6.76 -3.80
CA ALA A 145 15.14 7.18 -2.54
C ALA A 145 14.35 6.70 -1.32
N LEU A 146 15.01 6.69 -0.17
CA LEU A 146 14.40 6.39 1.12
C LEU A 146 14.75 7.47 2.12
N CYS A 147 13.76 8.00 2.83
CA CYS A 147 14.04 8.76 4.04
C CYS A 147 14.43 7.81 5.18
N LYS A 148 15.69 7.85 5.58
CA LYS A 148 16.24 7.00 6.64
C LYS A 148 16.91 7.85 7.72
N ARG A 149 16.87 7.35 8.95
CA ARG A 149 17.69 7.88 10.03
C ARG A 149 19.16 7.51 9.81
N GLU A 150 20.01 8.54 9.77
CA GLU A 150 21.45 8.42 9.86
C GLU A 150 21.95 9.18 11.09
N ARG A 151 22.59 8.46 12.03
CA ARG A 151 23.02 8.99 13.33
C ARG A 151 21.87 9.68 14.09
N ARG A 152 21.83 11.03 14.09
CA ARG A 152 20.85 11.86 14.81
C ARG A 152 19.87 12.61 13.88
N ARG A 153 19.92 12.43 12.56
CA ARG A 153 19.07 13.15 11.59
C ARG A 153 18.39 12.21 10.61
N CYS A 154 17.24 12.62 10.06
CA CYS A 154 16.62 11.94 8.92
C CYS A 154 17.21 12.51 7.63
N ARG A 155 17.60 11.67 6.69
CA ARG A 155 18.19 12.05 5.39
C ARG A 155 17.63 11.18 4.29
N TRP A 156 17.57 11.75 3.08
CA TRP A 156 17.38 10.95 1.88
C TRP A 156 18.62 10.09 1.66
N VAL A 157 18.39 8.82 1.33
CA VAL A 157 19.41 7.85 0.95
C VAL A 157 19.07 7.39 -0.46
N ASN A 158 20.08 7.21 -1.31
CA ASN A 158 19.94 6.84 -2.71
C ASN A 158 19.28 7.94 -3.58
N ASN A 159 19.34 9.20 -3.16
CA ASN A 159 18.78 10.33 -3.92
C ASN A 159 19.71 10.83 -5.02
N GLU A 160 20.96 10.37 -5.08
CA GLU A 160 21.91 10.59 -6.17
C GLU A 160 21.50 9.87 -7.47
N THR A 161 20.54 8.95 -7.38
CA THR A 161 19.88 8.34 -8.55
C THR A 161 18.69 9.18 -9.06
N CYS A 162 18.52 10.35 -8.45
CA CYS A 162 17.69 11.47 -8.85
C CYS A 162 18.61 12.69 -9.11
#